data_AF-A0A0F9EBD2-F1
#
_entry.id   AF-A0A0F9EBD2-F1
#
_cell.length_a   1.000
_cell.length_b   1.000
_cell.length_c   1.000
_cell.angle_alpha   90.00
_cell.angle_beta   90.00
_cell.angle_gamma   90.00
#
_symmetry.space_group_name_H-M   'P 1'
#
loop_
_entity.id
_entity.type
_entity.pdbx_description
1 polymer ?
#
loop_
_entity_poly.entity_id
_entity_poly.type
_entity_poly.pdbx_seq_one_letter_code
_entity_poly.pdbx_strand_id
1 'polypeptide(L)'
;MALRWIEGFEGFGGLSGAPLIAEVAKKYDASSVSGVTLEDGRGSGNSLNIGTTNAQFISKTFDDQTTWVIGFAFHTPSAFTGVGRVMVNILEDAAPQMVLKLTNDDLEVFRNASLLQTITLSLSTSTWYYIEFKVTIHDSAGAWEVRVNGSTVDSDSGIDTSDNGNPVGNTVKIHSIVDFPWYDDIYILDGTGSVNNNFLGEMKVEILLPNSDSISSDWLLSAGSDHYALVDDNPSDEDTTYVYSSTSDDVDYYNYEDIGSELQTIYGVQINTQARVLAASMDMYLTVSSNSSVSNGTAVTVSDTNYKTFARPIELDPDTSALWLSGGIDDALFGVKFV
;
A
#
# COMPACT_ATOMS: atom_id res chain seq x y z
N MET A 1 0.79 15.72 -1.17
CA MET A 1 -0.23 14.71 -0.85
C MET A 1 0.45 13.78 0.11
N ALA A 2 -0.10 13.60 1.31
CA ALA A 2 0.61 12.91 2.38
C ALA A 2 0.51 11.39 2.25
N LEU A 3 -0.65 10.86 1.87
CA LEU A 3 -0.92 9.48 1.53
C LEU A 3 -0.08 9.06 0.33
N ARG A 4 0.81 8.10 0.57
CA ARG A 4 1.75 7.58 -0.43
C ARG A 4 1.39 6.18 -0.91
N TRP A 5 0.72 5.37 -0.08
CA TRP A 5 0.36 3.99 -0.44
C TRP A 5 -0.69 3.40 0.50
N ILE A 6 -1.55 2.51 -0.02
CA ILE A 6 -2.39 1.59 0.75
C ILE A 6 -2.34 0.16 0.21
N GLU A 7 -2.53 -0.84 1.08
CA GLU A 7 -2.54 -2.26 0.72
C GLU A 7 -3.38 -3.09 1.71
N GLY A 8 -4.34 -3.86 1.20
CA GLY A 8 -5.10 -4.88 1.96
C GLY A 8 -4.94 -6.30 1.42
N PHE A 9 -4.16 -6.50 0.35
CA PHE A 9 -3.88 -7.82 -0.25
C PHE A 9 -5.06 -8.55 -0.90
N GLU A 10 -6.27 -7.96 -0.94
CA GLU A 10 -7.45 -8.57 -1.55
C GLU A 10 -7.32 -8.69 -3.07
N GLY A 11 -6.55 -7.79 -3.70
CA GLY A 11 -6.27 -7.83 -5.14
C GLY A 11 -5.41 -9.00 -5.59
N PHE A 12 -4.93 -9.84 -4.67
CA PHE A 12 -4.31 -11.12 -4.99
C PHE A 12 -5.33 -12.27 -5.09
N GLY A 13 -6.60 -12.02 -4.77
CA GLY A 13 -7.69 -12.98 -4.86
C GLY A 13 -7.38 -14.29 -4.15
N GLY A 14 -7.37 -15.39 -4.90
CA GLY A 14 -7.07 -16.75 -4.41
C GLY A 14 -5.71 -17.31 -4.82
N LEU A 15 -4.75 -16.46 -5.20
CA LEU A 15 -3.44 -16.92 -5.66
C LEU A 15 -2.65 -17.66 -4.57
N SER A 16 -1.83 -18.63 -4.98
CA SER A 16 -0.92 -19.35 -4.08
C SER A 16 0.35 -19.78 -4.81
N GLY A 17 1.41 -20.11 -4.06
CA GLY A 17 2.65 -20.65 -4.61
C GLY A 17 3.35 -19.71 -5.61
N ALA A 18 3.80 -20.26 -6.75
CA ALA A 18 4.53 -19.49 -7.76
C ALA A 18 3.71 -18.34 -8.39
N PRO A 19 2.41 -18.51 -8.72
CA PRO A 19 1.56 -17.40 -9.13
C PRO A 19 1.53 -16.23 -8.15
N LEU A 20 1.37 -16.48 -6.83
CA LEU A 20 1.37 -15.42 -5.82
C LEU A 20 2.73 -14.70 -5.75
N ILE A 21 3.84 -15.44 -5.83
CA ILE A 21 5.19 -14.84 -5.87
C ILE A 21 5.35 -13.92 -7.08
N ALA A 22 4.88 -14.36 -8.26
CA ALA A 22 4.92 -13.55 -9.47
C ALA A 22 4.08 -12.28 -9.30
N GLU A 23 2.89 -12.39 -8.73
CA GLU A 23 1.97 -11.28 -8.51
C GLU A 23 2.53 -10.21 -7.55
N VAL A 24 3.15 -10.65 -6.44
CA VAL A 24 3.87 -9.76 -5.53
C VAL A 24 4.96 -8.98 -6.29
N ALA A 25 5.73 -9.63 -7.16
CA ALA A 25 6.80 -8.98 -7.92
C ALA A 25 6.29 -8.00 -9.00
N LYS A 26 4.99 -7.96 -9.30
CA LYS A 26 4.38 -6.97 -10.20
C LYS A 26 4.02 -5.66 -9.49
N LYS A 27 3.72 -5.70 -8.19
CA LYS A 27 3.12 -4.57 -7.44
C LYS A 27 4.14 -3.73 -6.65
N TYR A 28 5.18 -4.38 -6.13
CA TYR A 28 6.18 -3.73 -5.29
C TYR A 28 7.43 -3.34 -6.10
N ASP A 29 8.08 -2.25 -5.71
CA ASP A 29 9.27 -1.75 -6.42
C ASP A 29 10.47 -2.68 -6.20
N ALA A 30 10.51 -3.34 -5.03
CA ALA A 30 11.32 -4.52 -4.79
C ALA A 30 10.63 -5.46 -3.81
N SER A 31 10.82 -6.77 -4.03
CA SER A 31 10.34 -7.82 -3.15
C SER A 31 11.35 -8.97 -3.08
N SER A 32 11.50 -9.55 -1.90
CA SER A 32 12.20 -10.81 -1.66
C SER A 32 11.24 -11.70 -0.88
N VAL A 33 10.58 -12.64 -1.55
CA VAL A 33 9.56 -13.49 -0.93
C VAL A 33 9.79 -14.95 -1.26
N SER A 34 9.55 -15.83 -0.29
CA SER A 34 9.63 -17.28 -0.47
C SER A 34 8.72 -17.99 0.53
N GLY A 35 7.89 -18.92 0.02
CA GLY A 35 6.83 -19.53 0.83
C GLY A 35 5.77 -18.52 1.28
N VAL A 36 5.57 -17.45 0.51
CA VAL A 36 4.51 -16.46 0.72
C VAL A 36 3.14 -17.13 0.60
N THR A 37 2.23 -16.77 1.49
CA THR A 37 0.85 -17.27 1.52
C THR A 37 -0.12 -16.11 1.75
N LEU A 38 -1.31 -16.24 1.17
CA LEU A 38 -2.47 -15.49 1.61
C LEU A 38 -3.07 -16.22 2.81
N GLU A 39 -3.45 -15.46 3.82
CA GLU A 39 -4.05 -15.94 5.07
C GLU A 39 -5.35 -15.16 5.32
N ASP A 40 -6.13 -15.57 6.32
CA ASP A 40 -7.34 -14.84 6.68
C ASP A 40 -6.98 -13.41 7.12
N GLY A 41 -7.66 -12.42 6.54
CA GLY A 41 -7.48 -11.00 6.88
C GLY A 41 -7.96 -10.65 8.28
N ARG A 42 -7.67 -9.42 8.72
CA ARG A 42 -8.12 -8.92 10.02
C ARG A 42 -9.63 -8.68 9.99
N GLY A 43 -10.37 -9.68 10.44
CA GLY A 43 -11.84 -9.67 10.50
C GLY A 43 -12.52 -10.18 9.23
N SER A 44 -12.00 -9.84 8.05
CA SER A 44 -12.45 -10.33 6.74
C SER A 44 -11.34 -10.12 5.70
N GLY A 45 -11.48 -10.71 4.51
CA GLY A 45 -10.54 -10.47 3.41
C GLY A 45 -9.27 -11.32 3.52
N ASN A 46 -8.20 -10.84 2.88
CA ASN A 46 -6.92 -11.54 2.82
C ASN A 46 -5.88 -10.78 3.64
N SER A 47 -4.93 -11.49 4.23
CA SER A 47 -3.67 -10.93 4.71
C SER A 47 -2.50 -11.61 4.01
N LEU A 48 -1.31 -11.00 4.08
CA LEU A 48 -0.10 -11.56 3.48
C LEU A 48 0.89 -12.02 4.55
N ASN A 49 1.23 -13.30 4.50
CA ASN A 49 2.47 -13.80 5.05
C ASN A 49 3.58 -13.62 4.02
N ILE A 50 4.42 -12.60 4.20
CA ILE A 50 5.51 -12.23 3.27
C ILE A 50 6.52 -13.40 3.07
N GLY A 51 6.55 -14.34 4.02
CA GLY A 51 7.03 -15.70 3.82
C GLY A 51 7.76 -16.28 5.05
N THR A 52 8.52 -17.35 4.81
CA THR A 52 8.95 -18.28 5.86
C THR A 52 10.45 -18.27 6.19
N THR A 53 11.25 -17.50 5.47
CA THR A 53 12.71 -17.46 5.66
C THR A 53 13.19 -16.08 6.10
N ASN A 54 14.46 -15.98 6.46
CA ASN A 54 15.05 -14.70 6.84
C ASN A 54 15.10 -13.72 5.67
N ALA A 55 15.07 -12.42 6.00
CA ALA A 55 15.29 -11.30 5.08
C ALA A 55 14.30 -11.22 3.91
N GLN A 56 13.03 -11.55 4.18
CA GLN A 56 11.96 -11.38 3.22
C GLN A 56 11.28 -10.04 3.42
N PHE A 57 10.82 -9.45 2.32
CA PHE A 57 10.21 -8.13 2.34
C PHE A 57 9.41 -7.86 1.07
N ILE A 58 8.51 -6.88 1.21
CA ILE A 58 7.95 -6.09 0.13
C ILE A 58 8.31 -4.62 0.39
N SER A 59 8.44 -3.82 -0.66
CA SER A 59 8.87 -2.43 -0.50
C SER A 59 8.30 -1.49 -1.54
N LYS A 60 8.06 -0.26 -1.10
CA LYS A 60 7.73 0.87 -1.95
C LYS A 60 8.78 1.96 -1.81
N THR A 61 9.15 2.53 -2.94
CA THR A 61 10.11 3.64 -3.07
C THR A 61 9.38 4.90 -3.54
N PHE A 62 9.74 6.03 -2.94
CA PHE A 62 9.10 7.33 -3.11
C PHE A 62 10.17 8.41 -3.28
N ASP A 63 9.77 9.68 -3.28
CA ASP A 63 10.66 10.81 -3.10
C ASP A 63 11.18 10.92 -1.66
N ASP A 64 12.30 11.61 -1.48
CA ASP A 64 12.93 11.83 -0.17
C ASP A 64 12.00 12.62 0.76
N GLN A 65 11.72 12.05 1.92
CA GLN A 65 10.92 12.68 2.96
C GLN A 65 11.61 12.59 4.33
N THR A 66 11.44 13.64 5.14
CA THR A 66 11.98 13.70 6.50
C THR A 66 11.06 12.99 7.50
N THR A 67 9.79 12.78 7.16
CA THR A 67 8.79 12.22 8.07
C THR A 67 7.98 11.15 7.35
N TRP A 68 7.78 10.03 8.03
CA TRP A 68 6.97 8.90 7.56
C TRP A 68 6.01 8.45 8.66
N VAL A 69 4.80 8.05 8.27
CA VAL A 69 3.80 7.41 9.14
C VAL A 69 3.34 6.13 8.47
N ILE A 70 3.52 5.00 9.13
CA ILE A 70 3.15 3.69 8.60
C ILE A 70 2.18 3.04 9.59
N GLY A 71 0.97 2.73 9.15
CA GLY A 71 0.01 1.92 9.90
C GLY A 71 -0.18 0.58 9.23
N PHE A 72 -0.35 -0.48 10.02
CA PHE A 72 -0.60 -1.82 9.52
C PHE A 72 -1.25 -2.69 10.58
N ALA A 73 -2.13 -3.59 10.16
CA ALA A 73 -2.53 -4.71 10.96
C ALA A 73 -1.42 -5.77 10.95
N PHE A 74 -1.13 -6.32 12.12
CA PHE A 74 -0.12 -7.33 12.34
C PHE A 74 -0.69 -8.47 13.16
N HIS A 75 -0.65 -9.67 12.59
CA HIS A 75 -0.98 -10.89 13.33
C HIS A 75 0.29 -11.45 13.95
N THR A 76 0.31 -11.51 15.29
CA THR A 76 1.45 -12.04 16.02
C THR A 76 1.67 -13.53 15.71
N PRO A 77 2.93 -13.99 15.72
CA PRO A 77 3.25 -15.39 15.47
C PRO A 77 2.61 -16.30 16.52
N SER A 78 2.51 -17.59 16.21
CA SER A 78 2.00 -18.60 17.15
C SER A 78 2.90 -18.82 18.37
N ALA A 79 4.15 -18.35 18.32
CA ALA A 79 5.08 -18.35 19.43
C ALA A 79 6.08 -17.19 19.34
N PHE A 80 6.48 -16.71 20.51
CA PHE A 80 7.60 -15.79 20.68
C PHE A 80 8.88 -16.59 20.95
N THR A 81 9.90 -16.41 20.11
CA THR A 81 11.11 -17.25 20.08
C THR A 81 12.37 -16.52 20.55
N GLY A 82 12.24 -15.26 20.99
CA GLY A 82 13.37 -14.38 21.31
C GLY A 82 14.12 -13.85 20.09
N VAL A 83 13.77 -14.28 18.88
CA VAL A 83 14.34 -13.74 17.65
C VAL A 83 13.66 -12.42 17.33
N GLY A 84 14.45 -11.34 17.28
CA GLY A 84 13.94 -10.02 16.95
C GLY A 84 13.47 -9.94 15.51
N ARG A 85 12.20 -9.57 15.34
CA ARG A 85 11.53 -9.49 14.04
C ARG A 85 11.52 -8.08 13.51
N VAL A 86 12.24 -7.83 12.43
CA VAL A 86 12.08 -6.56 11.72
C VAL A 86 10.69 -6.53 11.11
N MET A 87 9.90 -5.51 11.45
CA MET A 87 8.57 -5.32 10.86
C MET A 87 8.60 -4.24 9.79
N VAL A 88 9.19 -3.08 10.10
CA VAL A 88 9.27 -1.93 9.19
C VAL A 88 10.70 -1.40 9.14
N ASN A 89 11.18 -1.09 7.94
CA ASN A 89 12.39 -0.29 7.72
C ASN A 89 12.04 0.94 6.90
N ILE A 90 12.51 2.08 7.37
CA ILE A 90 12.59 3.31 6.58
C ILE A 90 14.06 3.47 6.18
N LEU A 91 14.32 3.56 4.88
CA LEU A 91 15.66 3.65 4.32
C LEU A 91 15.82 4.90 3.46
N GLU A 92 17.04 5.39 3.37
CA GLU A 92 17.51 6.18 2.24
C GLU A 92 18.20 5.22 1.27
N ASP A 93 17.59 5.00 0.12
CA ASP A 93 17.99 3.96 -0.82
C ASP A 93 18.08 2.58 -0.14
N ALA A 94 19.30 2.05 0.00
CA ALA A 94 19.57 0.78 0.67
C ALA A 94 20.04 0.92 2.12
N ALA A 95 20.25 2.14 2.62
CA ALA A 95 20.77 2.42 3.95
C ALA A 95 19.62 2.62 4.96
N PRO A 96 19.46 1.73 5.98
CA PRO A 96 18.42 1.90 6.98
C PRO A 96 18.63 3.17 7.81
N GLN A 97 17.56 3.95 7.98
CA GLN A 97 17.51 5.07 8.92
C GLN A 97 16.88 4.58 10.22
N MET A 98 15.61 4.16 10.14
CA MET A 98 14.77 3.88 11.30
C MET A 98 14.04 2.56 11.13
N VAL A 99 14.01 1.77 12.20
CA VAL A 99 13.56 0.39 12.17
C VAL A 99 12.67 0.11 13.38
N LEU A 100 11.50 -0.46 13.11
CA LEU A 100 10.63 -1.03 14.14
C LEU A 100 10.78 -2.55 14.14
N LYS A 101 11.04 -3.13 15.32
CA LYS A 101 11.13 -4.57 15.52
C LYS A 101 10.14 -5.06 16.58
N LEU A 102 9.77 -6.33 16.48
CA LEU A 102 9.07 -7.10 17.51
C LEU A 102 10.03 -8.17 18.04
N THR A 103 10.41 -8.09 19.31
CA THR A 103 11.23 -9.11 19.97
C THR A 103 10.43 -9.70 21.13
N ASN A 104 10.08 -10.97 21.01
CA ASN A 104 9.02 -11.56 21.82
C ASN A 104 7.71 -10.77 21.68
N ASP A 105 7.12 -10.35 22.80
CA ASP A 105 5.92 -9.55 22.91
C ASP A 105 6.19 -8.04 22.99
N ASP A 106 7.46 -7.62 22.94
CA ASP A 106 7.88 -6.23 23.04
C ASP A 106 8.19 -5.60 21.68
N LEU A 107 7.93 -4.30 21.57
CA LEU A 107 8.34 -3.52 20.40
C LEU A 107 9.68 -2.83 20.69
N GLU A 108 10.51 -2.71 19.67
CA GLU A 108 11.82 -2.07 19.77
C GLU A 108 12.03 -1.08 18.63
N VAL A 109 12.47 0.12 18.98
CA VAL A 109 12.79 1.19 18.01
C VAL A 109 14.31 1.30 17.89
N PHE A 110 14.79 1.21 16.66
CA PHE A 110 16.21 1.32 16.34
C PHE A 110 16.45 2.47 15.36
N ARG A 111 17.60 3.12 15.52
CA ARG A 111 18.27 3.85 14.44
C ARG A 111 19.28 2.92 13.80
N ASN A 112 18.97 2.44 12.59
CA ASN A 112 19.66 1.33 11.94
C ASN A 112 19.90 0.13 12.89
N ALA A 113 21.13 -0.05 13.36
CA ALA A 113 21.53 -1.13 14.26
C ALA A 113 21.58 -0.72 15.74
N SER A 114 21.46 0.57 16.05
CA SER A 114 21.49 1.10 17.42
C SER A 114 20.09 1.08 18.03
N LEU A 115 19.90 0.32 19.11
CA LEU A 115 18.65 0.33 19.87
C LEU A 115 18.47 1.70 20.53
N LEU A 116 17.35 2.35 20.26
CA LEU A 116 16.95 3.58 20.93
C LEU A 116 16.07 3.29 22.14
N GLN A 117 15.09 2.40 21.97
CA GLN A 117 14.11 2.11 23.00
C GLN A 117 13.54 0.68 22.87
N THR A 118 13.35 0.03 24.02
CA THR A 118 12.50 -1.16 24.16
C THR A 118 11.20 -0.74 24.83
N ILE A 119 10.09 -0.97 24.15
CA ILE A 119 8.73 -0.69 24.61
C ILE A 119 8.17 -2.01 25.14
N THR A 120 8.15 -2.15 26.47
CA THR A 120 7.62 -3.36 27.10
C THR A 120 6.11 -3.41 26.97
N LEU A 121 5.61 -4.49 26.37
CA LEU A 121 4.19 -4.74 26.14
C LEU A 121 3.81 -6.11 26.71
N SER A 122 2.61 -6.58 26.36
CA SER A 122 2.12 -7.92 26.68
C SER A 122 1.24 -8.40 25.54
N LEU A 123 1.80 -8.36 24.32
CA LEU A 123 1.13 -8.86 23.14
C LEU A 123 0.89 -10.37 23.27
N SER A 124 -0.31 -10.81 22.93
CA SER A 124 -0.64 -12.24 22.88
C SER A 124 -0.18 -12.83 21.55
N THR A 125 0.16 -14.12 21.53
CA THR A 125 0.45 -14.86 20.29
C THR A 125 -0.83 -15.08 19.48
N SER A 126 -0.70 -15.32 18.18
CA SER A 126 -1.82 -15.56 17.25
C SER A 126 -2.98 -14.54 17.40
N THR A 127 -2.63 -13.26 17.51
CA THR A 127 -3.58 -12.18 17.78
C THR A 127 -3.30 -11.00 16.86
N TRP A 128 -4.37 -10.43 16.31
CA TRP A 128 -4.30 -9.20 15.52
C TRP A 128 -4.12 -7.97 16.42
N TYR A 129 -3.16 -7.13 16.06
CA TYR A 129 -2.97 -5.79 16.59
C TYR A 129 -2.83 -4.81 15.44
N TYR A 130 -3.37 -3.61 15.57
CA TYR A 130 -3.07 -2.52 14.65
C TYR A 130 -1.91 -1.70 15.19
N ILE A 131 -0.81 -1.64 14.46
CA ILE A 131 0.41 -0.96 14.88
C ILE A 131 0.63 0.23 13.97
N GLU A 132 0.93 1.39 14.56
CA GLU A 132 1.29 2.59 13.80
C GLU A 132 2.66 3.10 14.26
N PHE A 133 3.51 3.48 13.31
CA PHE A 133 4.85 3.99 13.54
C PHE A 133 5.06 5.30 12.79
N LYS A 134 5.26 6.38 13.55
CA LYS A 134 5.62 7.69 13.01
C LYS A 134 7.06 7.99 13.34
N VAL A 135 7.80 8.51 12.36
CA VAL A 135 9.19 8.91 12.52
C VAL A 135 9.44 10.23 11.84
N THR A 136 10.22 11.10 12.49
CA THR A 136 10.89 12.25 11.89
C THR A 136 12.40 12.00 11.95
N ILE A 137 13.05 11.97 10.80
CA ILE A 137 14.48 11.67 10.62
C ILE A 137 15.26 12.98 10.73
N HIS A 138 16.10 13.11 11.75
CA HIS A 138 16.97 14.28 11.94
C HIS A 138 18.06 13.98 12.98
N ASP A 139 19.24 14.60 12.83
CA ASP A 139 20.42 14.44 13.70
C ASP A 139 20.24 14.92 15.16
N SER A 140 19.14 15.61 15.49
CA SER A 140 18.96 16.25 16.82
C SER A 140 17.53 16.71 17.11
N ALA A 141 16.73 17.02 16.09
CA ALA A 141 15.29 17.26 16.21
C ALA A 141 14.46 16.02 15.85
N GLY A 142 15.11 14.85 15.78
CA GLY A 142 14.49 13.59 15.42
C GLY A 142 13.45 13.19 16.45
N ALA A 143 12.43 12.46 15.99
CA ALA A 143 11.35 12.01 16.84
C ALA A 143 10.77 10.70 16.32
N TRP A 144 10.17 9.92 17.23
CA TRP A 144 9.38 8.76 16.87
C TRP A 144 8.20 8.59 17.83
N GLU A 145 7.13 7.99 17.35
CA GLU A 145 5.96 7.60 18.16
C GLU A 145 5.46 6.24 17.65
N VAL A 146 5.16 5.34 18.58
CA VAL A 146 4.56 4.04 18.28
C VAL A 146 3.18 3.98 18.94
N ARG A 147 2.18 3.52 18.18
CA ARG A 147 0.83 3.24 18.67
C ARG A 147 0.46 1.78 18.45
N VAL A 148 -0.34 1.25 19.37
CA VAL A 148 -0.97 -0.06 19.26
C VAL A 148 -2.45 0.09 19.56
N ASN A 149 -3.31 -0.37 18.66
CA ASN A 149 -4.77 -0.27 18.72
C ASN A 149 -5.23 1.17 19.05
N GLY A 150 -4.71 2.13 18.26
CA GLY A 150 -5.00 3.56 18.36
C GLY A 150 -4.41 4.29 19.58
N SER A 151 -3.73 3.59 20.49
CA SER A 151 -3.15 4.18 21.71
C SER A 151 -1.63 4.31 21.60
N THR A 152 -1.08 5.48 21.92
CA THR A 152 0.38 5.68 22.05
C THR A 152 0.93 4.78 23.15
N VAL A 153 1.87 3.90 22.78
CA VAL A 153 2.56 3.01 23.72
C VAL A 153 3.88 3.59 24.18
N ASP A 154 4.58 4.32 23.31
CA ASP A 154 5.77 5.10 23.66
C ASP A 154 6.09 6.13 22.57
N SER A 155 6.91 7.13 22.93
CA SER A 155 7.40 8.17 22.00
C SER A 155 8.63 8.86 22.55
N ASP A 156 9.51 9.34 21.68
CA ASP A 156 10.63 10.20 22.05
C ASP A 156 10.85 11.31 21.00
N SER A 157 11.48 12.41 21.39
CA SER A 157 11.72 13.57 20.52
C SER A 157 12.94 14.38 20.95
N GLY A 158 13.51 15.14 20.02
CA GLY A 158 14.74 15.89 20.28
C GLY A 158 15.97 14.98 20.39
N ILE A 159 15.92 13.85 19.68
CA ILE A 159 16.99 12.86 19.62
C ILE A 159 17.54 12.74 18.20
N ASP A 160 18.60 11.96 18.05
CA ASP A 160 19.19 11.65 16.75
C ASP A 160 18.57 10.39 16.16
N THR A 161 17.80 10.55 15.08
CA THR A 161 17.13 9.48 14.32
C THR A 161 17.69 9.32 12.89
N SER A 162 18.74 10.06 12.53
CA SER A 162 19.41 9.91 11.22
C SER A 162 20.69 9.08 11.40
N ASP A 163 20.77 7.92 10.74
CA ASP A 163 21.94 7.04 10.91
C ASP A 163 23.17 7.51 10.14
N ASN A 164 22.96 8.16 8.99
CA ASN A 164 24.02 8.51 8.05
C ASN A 164 24.24 10.03 7.90
N GLY A 165 23.56 10.85 8.72
CA GLY A 165 23.64 12.31 8.68
C GLY A 165 22.93 12.95 7.48
N ASN A 166 22.17 12.18 6.70
CA ASN A 166 21.20 12.70 5.76
C ASN A 166 19.78 12.51 6.35
N PRO A 167 19.06 13.58 6.69
CA PRO A 167 17.82 13.50 7.47
C PRO A 167 16.60 13.13 6.62
N VAL A 168 16.73 12.16 5.72
CA VAL A 168 15.65 11.72 4.81
C VAL A 168 15.59 10.20 4.71
N GLY A 169 14.43 9.71 4.27
CA GLY A 169 14.24 8.36 3.77
C GLY A 169 13.29 8.39 2.58
N ASN A 170 13.44 7.44 1.67
CA ASN A 170 12.66 7.33 0.43
C ASN A 170 12.08 5.93 0.22
N THR A 171 12.44 4.96 1.05
CA THR A 171 11.95 3.58 0.91
C THR A 171 11.33 3.10 2.20
N VAL A 172 10.11 2.58 2.12
CA VAL A 172 9.45 1.86 3.21
C VAL A 172 9.42 0.38 2.85
N LYS A 173 10.03 -0.46 3.71
CA LYS A 173 10.00 -1.92 3.59
C LYS A 173 9.19 -2.52 4.71
N ILE A 174 8.26 -3.40 4.36
CA ILE A 174 7.57 -4.28 5.29
C ILE A 174 8.27 -5.63 5.24
N HIS A 175 8.70 -6.11 6.39
CA HIS A 175 9.61 -7.24 6.53
C HIS A 175 8.95 -8.45 7.18
N SER A 176 9.46 -9.63 6.85
CA SER A 176 9.28 -10.84 7.65
C SER A 176 10.65 -11.43 7.98
N ILE A 177 10.78 -11.93 9.20
CA ILE A 177 11.91 -12.77 9.60
C ILE A 177 11.38 -13.86 10.54
N VAL A 178 11.31 -15.07 9.99
CA VAL A 178 10.85 -16.33 10.61
C VAL A 178 9.44 -16.29 11.24
N ASP A 179 8.85 -17.46 11.45
CA ASP A 179 7.61 -17.72 12.22
C ASP A 179 6.30 -17.04 11.77
N PHE A 180 6.11 -16.80 10.47
CA PHE A 180 4.80 -16.54 9.84
C PHE A 180 4.01 -15.33 10.40
N PRO A 181 4.58 -14.12 10.51
CA PRO A 181 3.76 -12.94 10.77
C PRO A 181 2.88 -12.63 9.55
N TRP A 182 1.64 -12.20 9.80
CA TRP A 182 0.72 -11.76 8.74
C TRP A 182 0.54 -10.26 8.81
N TYR A 183 0.57 -9.63 7.65
CA TYR A 183 0.34 -8.19 7.50
C TYR A 183 -0.97 -7.98 6.77
N ASP A 184 -1.69 -6.95 7.16
CA ASP A 184 -2.93 -6.53 6.53
C ASP A 184 -3.14 -5.02 6.72
N ASP A 185 -4.11 -4.42 6.03
CA ASP A 185 -4.60 -3.06 6.26
C ASP A 185 -3.50 -1.97 6.36
N ILE A 186 -2.56 -1.97 5.41
CA ILE A 186 -1.40 -1.09 5.42
C ILE A 186 -1.76 0.28 4.84
N TYR A 187 -1.31 1.34 5.52
CA TYR A 187 -1.19 2.68 4.93
C TYR A 187 0.23 3.23 5.11
N ILE A 188 0.69 4.05 4.16
CA ILE A 188 1.94 4.80 4.23
C ILE A 188 1.64 6.28 3.94
N LEU A 189 2.04 7.15 4.86
CA LEU A 189 1.95 8.60 4.76
C LEU A 189 3.33 9.23 4.92
N ASP A 190 3.48 10.47 4.45
CA ASP A 190 4.56 11.36 4.84
C ASP A 190 4.09 12.52 5.74
N GLY A 191 4.99 13.46 6.03
CA GLY A 191 4.69 14.66 6.83
C GLY A 191 4.23 15.89 6.02
N THR A 192 4.07 15.78 4.71
CA THR A 192 3.67 16.90 3.83
C THR A 192 2.15 17.12 3.86
N GLY A 193 1.66 18.16 3.19
CA GLY A 193 0.21 18.41 3.08
C GLY A 193 -0.46 18.81 4.42
N SER A 194 -1.79 18.89 4.39
CA SER A 194 -2.62 19.31 5.53
C SER A 194 -3.64 18.25 5.97
N VAL A 195 -3.72 17.14 5.25
CA VAL A 195 -4.61 15.99 5.50
C VAL A 195 -3.76 14.73 5.48
N ASN A 196 -4.17 13.69 6.20
CA ASN A 196 -3.49 12.40 6.30
C ASN A 196 -1.97 12.48 6.47
N ASN A 197 -1.48 13.44 7.24
CA ASN A 197 -0.05 13.63 7.52
C ASN A 197 0.31 13.22 8.96
N ASN A 198 -0.56 12.42 9.56
CA ASN A 198 -0.46 11.91 10.91
C ASN A 198 -1.24 10.60 11.03
N PHE A 199 -1.15 9.95 12.19
CA PHE A 199 -1.87 8.71 12.48
C PHE A 199 -3.35 8.77 12.09
N LEU A 200 -3.80 7.78 11.34
CA LEU A 200 -5.19 7.61 10.94
C LEU A 200 -5.99 6.78 11.97
N GLY A 201 -5.29 6.07 12.85
CA GLY A 201 -5.86 5.06 13.74
C GLY A 201 -6.00 3.72 13.01
N GLU A 202 -6.84 2.84 13.57
CA GLU A 202 -7.08 1.52 13.02
C GLU A 202 -7.86 1.59 11.70
N MET A 203 -7.19 1.33 10.59
CA MET A 203 -7.80 1.36 9.25
C MET A 203 -8.14 -0.04 8.77
N LYS A 204 -9.16 -0.13 7.93
CA LYS A 204 -9.42 -1.29 7.09
C LYS A 204 -9.23 -0.88 5.62
N VAL A 205 -8.61 -1.71 4.81
CA VAL A 205 -8.53 -1.53 3.37
C VAL A 205 -9.51 -2.49 2.70
N GLU A 206 -10.23 -2.02 1.69
CA GLU A 206 -11.17 -2.86 0.93
C GLU A 206 -10.90 -2.67 -0.57
N ILE A 207 -11.17 -3.72 -1.35
CA ILE A 207 -11.07 -3.68 -2.81
C ILE A 207 -12.45 -3.49 -3.44
N LEU A 208 -12.49 -2.67 -4.48
CA LEU A 208 -13.61 -2.59 -5.41
C LEU A 208 -13.11 -2.97 -6.80
N LEU A 209 -13.94 -3.69 -7.55
CA LEU A 209 -13.68 -4.08 -8.92
C LEU A 209 -14.68 -3.38 -9.85
N PRO A 210 -14.30 -3.10 -11.11
CA PRO A 210 -15.23 -2.62 -12.13
C PRO A 210 -16.48 -3.50 -12.19
N ASN A 211 -17.68 -2.90 -12.24
CA ASN A 211 -18.94 -3.65 -12.26
C ASN A 211 -19.85 -3.33 -13.44
N SER A 212 -19.56 -2.26 -14.18
CA SER A 212 -20.29 -1.85 -15.38
C SER A 212 -19.52 -0.81 -16.18
N ASP A 213 -19.82 -0.75 -17.48
CA ASP A 213 -19.24 0.25 -18.39
C ASP A 213 -19.72 1.67 -18.04
N SER A 214 -18.83 2.63 -18.21
CA SER A 214 -19.13 4.06 -18.10
C SER A 214 -19.43 4.70 -19.47
N ILE A 215 -19.55 6.03 -19.50
CA ILE A 215 -19.79 6.83 -20.71
C ILE A 215 -18.57 6.92 -21.64
N SER A 216 -17.38 6.61 -21.15
CA SER A 216 -16.14 6.61 -21.95
C SER A 216 -15.52 5.23 -21.94
N SER A 217 -15.37 4.69 -23.15
CA SER A 217 -14.94 3.32 -23.44
C SER A 217 -14.22 3.35 -24.80
N ASP A 218 -13.16 4.15 -24.90
CA ASP A 218 -12.44 4.42 -26.14
C ASP A 218 -11.44 3.31 -26.50
N TRP A 219 -10.96 2.56 -25.50
CA TRP A 219 -9.99 1.48 -25.73
C TRP A 219 -10.63 0.32 -26.50
N LEU A 220 -9.82 -0.52 -27.11
CA LEU A 220 -10.30 -1.69 -27.84
C LEU A 220 -10.39 -2.90 -26.90
N LEU A 221 -11.40 -3.73 -27.13
CA LEU A 221 -11.63 -4.96 -26.40
C LEU A 221 -10.83 -6.12 -26.98
N SER A 222 -10.21 -6.96 -26.13
CA SER A 222 -9.60 -8.23 -26.59
C SER A 222 -10.65 -9.30 -26.92
N ALA A 223 -11.81 -9.24 -26.27
CA ALA A 223 -12.96 -10.15 -26.46
C ALA A 223 -14.28 -9.46 -26.03
N GLY A 224 -15.43 -10.11 -26.24
CA GLY A 224 -16.71 -9.64 -25.69
C GLY A 224 -17.23 -8.32 -26.27
N SER A 225 -18.11 -7.65 -25.52
CA SER A 225 -18.73 -6.36 -25.86
C SER A 225 -18.66 -5.32 -24.74
N ASP A 226 -18.36 -5.76 -23.52
CA ASP A 226 -18.46 -4.94 -22.31
C ASP A 226 -17.03 -4.75 -21.80
N HIS A 227 -16.57 -3.50 -21.63
CA HIS A 227 -15.18 -3.22 -21.29
C HIS A 227 -14.85 -3.62 -19.86
N TYR A 228 -15.76 -3.33 -18.92
CA TYR A 228 -15.58 -3.64 -17.50
C TYR A 228 -15.35 -5.14 -17.27
N ALA A 229 -16.02 -6.00 -18.05
CA ALA A 229 -15.95 -7.46 -17.95
C ALA A 229 -14.61 -8.04 -18.47
N LEU A 230 -13.70 -7.19 -18.95
CA LEU A 230 -12.34 -7.57 -19.34
C LEU A 230 -11.28 -7.08 -18.34
N VAL A 231 -11.73 -6.44 -17.25
CA VAL A 231 -10.87 -5.83 -16.22
C VAL A 231 -11.43 -6.00 -14.81
N ASP A 232 -12.44 -6.85 -14.61
CA ASP A 232 -13.08 -7.14 -13.33
C ASP A 232 -12.55 -8.42 -12.64
N ASP A 233 -11.51 -9.03 -13.21
CA ASP A 233 -10.90 -10.24 -12.65
C ASP A 233 -10.13 -9.97 -11.34
N ASN A 234 -10.34 -10.86 -10.36
CA ASN A 234 -9.54 -10.91 -9.14
C ASN A 234 -9.24 -12.37 -8.73
N PRO A 235 -7.99 -12.86 -8.88
CA PRO A 235 -6.83 -12.14 -9.41
C PRO A 235 -6.94 -11.89 -10.92
N SER A 236 -6.18 -10.92 -11.42
CA SER A 236 -6.04 -10.62 -12.86
C SER A 236 -5.74 -11.88 -13.69
N ASP A 237 -6.42 -12.03 -14.83
CA ASP A 237 -6.25 -13.15 -15.77
C ASP A 237 -5.24 -12.87 -16.91
N GLU A 238 -4.59 -11.70 -16.85
CA GLU A 238 -3.54 -11.20 -17.73
C GLU A 238 -3.91 -11.10 -19.22
N ASP A 239 -3.53 -12.10 -20.01
CA ASP A 239 -3.69 -12.10 -21.47
C ASP A 239 -4.97 -12.82 -21.91
N THR A 240 -5.80 -13.24 -20.96
CA THR A 240 -7.06 -13.93 -21.23
C THR A 240 -8.16 -12.91 -21.58
N THR A 241 -8.36 -11.89 -20.74
CA THR A 241 -9.22 -10.74 -21.05
C THR A 241 -8.50 -9.42 -20.71
N TYR A 242 -8.66 -8.41 -21.57
CA TYR A 242 -8.03 -7.10 -21.38
C TYR A 242 -8.58 -6.06 -22.36
N VAL A 243 -8.45 -4.78 -22.01
CA VAL A 243 -8.58 -3.65 -22.94
C VAL A 243 -7.20 -3.20 -23.42
N TYR A 244 -7.11 -2.66 -24.63
CA TYR A 244 -5.86 -2.15 -25.20
C TYR A 244 -6.09 -0.91 -26.06
N SER A 245 -5.12 0.00 -26.09
CA SER A 245 -5.15 1.15 -26.99
C SER A 245 -3.80 1.37 -27.68
N SER A 246 -3.85 2.03 -28.83
CA SER A 246 -2.69 2.61 -29.52
C SER A 246 -2.93 4.05 -29.96
N THR A 247 -4.01 4.67 -29.47
CA THR A 247 -4.40 6.04 -29.80
C THR A 247 -4.28 6.92 -28.56
N SER A 248 -3.38 7.90 -28.62
CA SER A 248 -3.24 8.92 -27.57
C SER A 248 -4.59 9.58 -27.29
N ASP A 249 -4.83 9.94 -26.03
CA ASP A 249 -6.06 10.48 -25.47
C ASP A 249 -7.24 9.51 -25.29
N ASP A 250 -7.17 8.25 -25.76
CA ASP A 250 -8.20 7.24 -25.48
C ASP A 250 -8.36 7.06 -23.96
N VAL A 251 -9.59 7.11 -23.47
CA VAL A 251 -9.93 6.93 -22.06
C VAL A 251 -11.00 5.87 -21.88
N ASP A 252 -10.78 5.02 -20.89
CA ASP A 252 -11.78 4.11 -20.36
C ASP A 252 -12.06 4.49 -18.91
N TYR A 253 -13.35 4.65 -18.60
CA TYR A 253 -13.86 4.80 -17.24
C TYR A 253 -14.78 3.62 -16.91
N TYR A 254 -14.81 3.24 -15.65
CA TYR A 254 -15.69 2.19 -15.14
C TYR A 254 -16.46 2.68 -13.91
N ASN A 255 -17.67 2.15 -13.74
CA ASN A 255 -18.35 2.22 -12.44
C ASN A 255 -17.91 1.04 -11.57
N TYR A 256 -18.08 1.20 -10.27
CA TYR A 256 -17.71 0.23 -9.25
C TYR A 256 -18.93 -0.10 -8.39
N GLU A 257 -18.89 -1.18 -7.63
CA GLU A 257 -19.97 -1.51 -6.71
C GLU A 257 -20.06 -0.47 -5.58
N ASP A 258 -21.29 -0.05 -5.28
CA ASP A 258 -21.56 0.87 -4.20
C ASP A 258 -21.05 0.29 -2.87
N ILE A 259 -20.20 1.03 -2.17
CA ILE A 259 -19.77 0.68 -0.81
C ILE A 259 -20.87 0.93 0.22
N GLY A 260 -21.92 1.65 -0.18
CA GLY A 260 -23.06 1.98 0.66
C GLY A 260 -22.69 2.83 1.88
N SER A 261 -23.64 3.00 2.79
CA SER A 261 -23.47 3.85 3.98
C SER A 261 -22.79 3.17 5.17
N GLU A 262 -22.20 1.98 4.97
CA GLU A 262 -21.69 1.15 6.08
C GLU A 262 -20.26 1.51 6.50
N LEU A 263 -19.51 2.22 5.66
CA LEU A 263 -18.14 2.63 5.99
C LEU A 263 -18.09 3.90 6.85
N GLN A 264 -17.07 3.93 7.72
CA GLN A 264 -16.70 5.10 8.52
C GLN A 264 -16.10 6.21 7.62
N THR A 265 -15.37 7.16 8.23
CA THR A 265 -14.55 8.14 7.53
C THR A 265 -13.60 7.46 6.53
N ILE A 266 -13.63 7.87 5.27
CA ILE A 266 -12.72 7.37 4.24
C ILE A 266 -11.52 8.33 4.13
N TYR A 267 -10.32 7.81 4.38
CA TYR A 267 -9.09 8.61 4.36
C TYR A 267 -8.41 8.67 3.00
N GLY A 268 -8.80 7.82 2.05
CA GLY A 268 -8.31 7.89 0.68
C GLY A 268 -8.75 6.69 -0.15
N VAL A 269 -8.52 6.81 -1.45
CA VAL A 269 -8.75 5.76 -2.45
C VAL A 269 -7.43 5.50 -3.17
N GLN A 270 -7.21 4.29 -3.67
CA GLN A 270 -6.07 3.98 -4.54
C GLN A 270 -6.52 3.21 -5.78
N ILE A 271 -6.26 3.79 -6.95
CA ILE A 271 -6.43 3.09 -8.22
C ILE A 271 -5.26 2.11 -8.35
N ASN A 272 -5.53 0.85 -8.68
CA ASN A 272 -4.52 -0.12 -9.07
C ASN A 272 -4.86 -0.62 -10.47
N THR A 273 -3.93 -0.52 -11.42
CA THR A 273 -4.10 -0.97 -12.81
C THR A 273 -2.93 -1.84 -13.20
N GLN A 274 -3.22 -3.02 -13.76
CA GLN A 274 -2.20 -3.83 -14.40
C GLN A 274 -2.07 -3.46 -15.87
N ALA A 275 -0.86 -3.15 -16.30
CA ALA A 275 -0.59 -2.78 -17.68
C ALA A 275 0.75 -3.34 -18.15
N ARG A 276 0.85 -3.57 -19.45
CA ARG A 276 2.09 -3.89 -20.18
C ARG A 276 2.08 -3.23 -21.54
N VAL A 277 3.25 -3.10 -22.15
CA VAL A 277 3.41 -2.69 -23.54
C VAL A 277 3.83 -3.87 -24.41
N LEU A 278 3.60 -3.79 -25.73
CA LEU A 278 4.10 -4.81 -26.66
C LEU A 278 5.51 -4.53 -27.19
N ALA A 279 5.94 -3.26 -27.21
CA ALA A 279 7.28 -2.91 -27.73
C ALA A 279 7.82 -1.57 -27.21
N ALA A 280 7.08 -0.48 -27.37
CA ALA A 280 7.52 0.86 -26.99
C ALA A 280 6.93 1.27 -25.63
N SER A 281 7.68 2.00 -24.83
CA SER A 281 7.16 2.60 -23.61
C SER A 281 6.04 3.59 -23.93
N MET A 282 5.02 3.62 -23.09
CA MET A 282 3.89 4.54 -23.19
C MET A 282 3.63 5.19 -21.82
N ASP A 283 3.10 6.40 -21.84
CA ASP A 283 2.65 7.06 -20.61
C ASP A 283 1.13 6.91 -20.48
N MET A 284 0.66 6.72 -19.25
CA MET A 284 -0.75 6.54 -18.94
C MET A 284 -1.12 7.33 -17.68
N TYR A 285 -2.30 7.90 -17.64
CA TYR A 285 -2.90 8.40 -16.40
C TYR A 285 -3.79 7.33 -15.77
N LEU A 286 -3.65 7.14 -14.47
CA LEU A 286 -4.62 6.45 -13.63
C LEU A 286 -5.66 7.49 -13.22
N THR A 287 -6.76 7.61 -13.96
CA THR A 287 -7.67 8.76 -13.90
C THR A 287 -8.88 8.51 -13.02
N VAL A 288 -9.40 9.58 -12.42
CA VAL A 288 -10.67 9.59 -11.69
C VAL A 288 -11.53 10.75 -12.19
N SER A 289 -12.83 10.50 -12.36
CA SER A 289 -13.86 11.51 -12.54
C SER A 289 -14.84 11.43 -11.38
N SER A 290 -14.82 12.42 -10.49
CA SER A 290 -15.82 12.57 -9.44
C SER A 290 -16.80 13.66 -9.88
N ASN A 291 -18.06 13.31 -10.09
CA ASN A 291 -19.04 14.18 -10.77
C ASN A 291 -18.47 14.74 -12.10
N SER A 292 -18.30 16.06 -12.18
CA SER A 292 -17.73 16.75 -13.36
C SER A 292 -16.24 17.05 -13.25
N SER A 293 -15.61 16.68 -12.14
CA SER A 293 -14.23 17.02 -11.81
C SER A 293 -13.31 15.84 -12.13
N VAL A 294 -12.54 16.01 -13.22
CA VAL A 294 -11.54 15.02 -13.66
C VAL A 294 -10.19 15.33 -13.03
N SER A 295 -9.55 14.31 -12.48
CA SER A 295 -8.19 14.38 -11.97
C SER A 295 -7.35 13.25 -12.55
N ASN A 296 -6.36 13.59 -13.35
CA ASN A 296 -5.44 12.63 -13.98
C ASN A 296 -4.21 12.29 -13.10
N GLY A 297 -3.87 13.16 -12.15
CA GLY A 297 -2.64 13.04 -11.38
C GLY A 297 -1.39 13.15 -12.25
N THR A 298 -0.35 12.41 -11.89
CA THR A 298 0.90 12.31 -12.65
C THR A 298 0.84 11.09 -13.56
N ALA A 299 1.32 11.22 -14.80
CA ALA A 299 1.43 10.09 -15.71
C ALA A 299 2.44 9.06 -15.18
N VAL A 300 2.12 7.78 -15.37
CA VAL A 300 3.02 6.66 -15.12
C VAL A 300 3.52 6.11 -16.45
N THR A 301 4.81 5.78 -16.53
CA THR A 301 5.39 5.16 -17.72
C THR A 301 5.26 3.65 -17.63
N VAL A 302 4.58 3.05 -18.59
CA VAL A 302 4.53 1.60 -18.81
C VAL A 302 5.62 1.25 -19.83
N SER A 303 6.64 0.52 -19.40
CA SER A 303 7.79 0.17 -20.26
C SER A 303 8.10 -1.33 -20.32
N ASP A 304 7.43 -2.15 -19.51
CA ASP A 304 7.66 -3.60 -19.44
C ASP A 304 6.71 -4.34 -20.38
N THR A 305 7.21 -5.42 -20.99
CA THR A 305 6.39 -6.33 -21.80
C THR A 305 5.65 -7.38 -20.97
N ASN A 306 5.97 -7.48 -19.68
CA ASN A 306 5.20 -8.21 -18.68
C ASN A 306 4.33 -7.24 -17.89
N TYR A 307 3.20 -7.74 -17.38
CA TYR A 307 2.32 -6.93 -16.55
C TYR A 307 3.02 -6.41 -15.29
N LYS A 308 2.81 -5.13 -15.01
CA LYS A 308 3.14 -4.46 -13.75
C LYS A 308 1.91 -3.75 -13.21
N THR A 309 1.79 -3.69 -11.88
CA THR A 309 0.71 -2.95 -11.22
C THR A 309 1.17 -1.52 -10.98
N PHE A 310 0.51 -0.59 -11.64
CA PHE A 310 0.66 0.84 -11.42
C PHE A 310 -0.44 1.31 -10.50
N ALA A 311 -0.12 2.20 -9.58
CA ALA A 311 -1.10 2.62 -8.61
C ALA A 311 -0.96 4.06 -8.19
N ARG A 312 -2.10 4.65 -7.85
CA ARG A 312 -2.24 6.07 -7.57
C ARG A 312 -3.13 6.26 -6.35
N PRO A 313 -2.56 6.64 -5.19
CA PRO A 313 -3.34 7.10 -4.05
C PRO A 313 -3.99 8.46 -4.35
N ILE A 314 -5.16 8.68 -3.78
CA ILE A 314 -5.99 9.88 -3.92
C ILE A 314 -6.59 10.19 -2.54
N GLU A 315 -6.03 11.18 -1.85
CA GLU A 315 -6.45 11.56 -0.49
C GLU A 315 -7.82 12.21 -0.42
N LEU A 316 -8.08 13.10 -1.37
CA LEU A 316 -9.25 13.97 -1.36
C LEU A 316 -10.02 13.75 -2.66
N ASP A 317 -11.33 13.78 -2.52
CA ASP A 317 -12.23 13.81 -3.65
C ASP A 317 -11.92 15.06 -4.50
N PRO A 318 -11.58 14.89 -5.80
CA PRO A 318 -11.22 16.02 -6.65
C PRO A 318 -12.38 17.01 -6.88
N ASP A 319 -13.63 16.60 -6.68
CA ASP A 319 -14.79 17.48 -6.84
C ASP A 319 -14.97 18.41 -5.63
N THR A 320 -14.85 17.85 -4.43
CA THR A 320 -15.12 18.58 -3.18
C THR A 320 -13.85 19.14 -2.51
N SER A 321 -12.67 18.66 -2.90
CA SER A 321 -11.39 18.93 -2.20
C SER A 321 -11.44 18.59 -0.71
N ALA A 322 -12.25 17.59 -0.34
CA ALA A 322 -12.44 17.09 1.02
C ALA A 322 -12.22 15.56 1.06
N LEU A 323 -12.24 14.98 2.27
CA LEU A 323 -12.22 13.52 2.41
C LEU A 323 -13.38 12.90 1.65
N TRP A 324 -13.13 11.73 1.08
CA TRP A 324 -14.15 10.98 0.36
C TRP A 324 -15.34 10.64 1.26
N LEU A 325 -16.53 10.76 0.69
CA LEU A 325 -17.79 10.28 1.29
C LEU A 325 -18.24 9.04 0.51
N SER A 326 -19.00 8.14 1.14
CA SER A 326 -19.46 6.92 0.45
C SER A 326 -20.15 7.22 -0.87
N GLY A 327 -21.14 8.12 -0.88
CA GLY A 327 -21.83 8.49 -2.12
C GLY A 327 -20.91 9.16 -3.16
N GLY A 328 -19.84 9.82 -2.72
CA GLY A 328 -18.84 10.36 -3.64
C GLY A 328 -17.98 9.29 -4.30
N ILE A 329 -17.74 8.15 -3.62
CA ILE A 329 -17.09 6.97 -4.22
C ILE A 329 -18.08 6.23 -5.12
N ASP A 330 -19.31 6.01 -4.66
CA ASP A 330 -20.37 5.30 -5.40
C ASP A 330 -20.65 6.00 -6.75
N ASP A 331 -20.63 7.33 -6.79
CA ASP A 331 -20.84 8.12 -8.02
C ASP A 331 -19.56 8.33 -8.85
N ALA A 332 -18.36 8.03 -8.30
CA ALA A 332 -17.10 8.30 -8.99
C ALA A 332 -16.75 7.22 -10.01
N LEU A 333 -16.13 7.68 -11.10
CA LEU A 333 -15.60 6.83 -12.16
C LEU A 333 -14.08 6.75 -12.03
N PHE A 334 -13.54 5.54 -12.10
CA PHE A 334 -12.08 5.32 -12.10
C PHE A 334 -11.68 4.58 -13.38
N GLY A 335 -10.45 4.81 -13.84
CA GLY A 335 -10.00 4.15 -15.05
C GLY A 335 -8.64 4.62 -15.54
N VAL A 336 -8.44 4.53 -16.85
CA VAL A 336 -7.15 4.75 -17.50
C VAL A 336 -7.28 5.68 -18.70
N LYS A 337 -6.28 6.54 -18.89
CA LYS A 337 -6.17 7.39 -20.07
C LYS A 337 -4.79 7.27 -20.71
N PHE A 338 -4.73 6.95 -22.00
CA PHE A 338 -3.48 6.89 -22.75
C PHE A 338 -2.98 8.31 -23.11
N VAL A 339 -1.65 8.52 -23.04
CA VAL A 339 -0.94 9.76 -23.37
C VAL A 339 0.00 9.57 -24.55
#